data_AF-A0A435XRK5-F1
#
_entry.id   AF-A0A435XRK5-F1
#
_cell.length_a   1.000
_cell.length_b   1.000
_cell.length_c   1.000
_cell.angle_alpha   90.00
_cell.angle_beta   90.00
_cell.angle_gamma   90.00
#
_symmetry.space_group_name_H-M   'P 1'
#
loop_
_entity.id
_entity.type
_entity.pdbx_description
1 polymer ?
#
loop_
_entity_poly.entity_id
_entity_poly.type
_entity_poly.pdbx_seq_one_letter_code
_entity_poly.pdbx_strand_id
1 'polypeptide(L)'
;NKSVLDIVKDIFKKYGIAEFDLRLQGSYPPREYCVQYDEPDLDFVQRLLEHEGILYFFEHDDGKHTLVLADAMSKLKPAPGYEKVLYNFEGQGSRRDVEYITEWIPGSSVRPGAYAHTDYDFTKPGADLMAKSAQPFSHKEAAGENYRQPGAHLETGRGDSLAAIRREEIQAVHQRIAAVGTVRGLYSGCTFKLDSFPREDQNQEY
;
A
#
# COMPACT_ATOMS: atom_id res chain seq x y z
N ASN A 1 -5.54 8.43 -24.84
CA ASN A 1 -6.54 7.94 -23.86
C ASN A 1 -6.21 6.51 -23.45
N LYS A 2 -5.48 6.34 -22.35
CA LYS A 2 -5.15 5.02 -21.75
C LYS A 2 -5.32 5.11 -20.25
N SER A 3 -5.78 4.03 -19.60
CA SER A 3 -5.74 3.94 -18.13
C SER A 3 -4.30 3.80 -17.65
N VAL A 4 -4.07 4.00 -16.34
CA VAL A 4 -2.76 3.72 -15.74
C VAL A 4 -2.33 2.27 -15.99
N LEU A 5 -3.24 1.31 -15.86
CA LEU A 5 -2.93 -0.09 -16.11
C LEU A 5 -2.54 -0.37 -17.57
N ASP A 6 -3.19 0.29 -18.53
CA ASP A 6 -2.82 0.13 -19.94
C ASP A 6 -1.43 0.69 -20.23
N ILE A 7 -1.10 1.86 -19.64
CA ILE A 7 0.23 2.46 -19.74
C ILE A 7 1.29 1.53 -19.13
N VAL A 8 1.06 1.05 -17.92
CA VAL A 8 1.99 0.14 -17.20
C VAL A 8 2.19 -1.16 -17.98
N LYS A 9 1.11 -1.78 -18.49
CA LYS A 9 1.20 -2.98 -19.33
C LYS A 9 2.02 -2.75 -20.59
N ASP A 10 1.85 -1.60 -21.24
CA ASP A 10 2.58 -1.30 -22.47
C ASP A 10 4.07 -1.04 -22.22
N ILE A 11 4.42 -0.49 -21.06
CA ILE A 11 5.82 -0.38 -20.61
C ILE A 11 6.39 -1.77 -20.34
N PHE A 12 5.69 -2.61 -19.56
CA PHE A 12 6.14 -3.96 -19.24
C PHE A 12 6.35 -4.83 -20.48
N LYS A 13 5.48 -4.71 -21.50
CA LYS A 13 5.63 -5.43 -22.78
C LYS A 13 6.92 -5.09 -23.55
N LYS A 14 7.54 -3.93 -23.30
CA LYS A 14 8.86 -3.62 -23.89
C LYS A 14 9.95 -4.56 -23.36
N TYR A 15 9.73 -5.15 -22.19
CA TYR A 15 10.64 -6.04 -21.50
C TYR A 15 10.10 -7.48 -21.57
N GLY A 16 10.54 -8.25 -22.56
CA GLY A 16 10.00 -9.61 -22.83
C GLY A 16 10.14 -10.65 -21.70
N ILE A 17 10.88 -10.33 -20.64
CA ILE A 17 11.05 -11.17 -19.44
C ILE A 17 10.10 -10.77 -18.29
N ALA A 18 9.33 -9.70 -18.43
CA ALA A 18 8.48 -9.19 -17.36
C ALA A 18 7.25 -10.06 -17.16
N GLU A 19 7.22 -10.82 -16.06
CA GLU A 19 6.05 -11.55 -15.59
C GLU A 19 5.32 -10.72 -14.53
N PHE A 20 4.01 -10.54 -14.70
CA PHE A 20 3.20 -9.78 -13.75
C PHE A 20 1.77 -10.32 -13.61
N ASP A 21 1.21 -10.16 -12.42
CA ASP A 21 -0.14 -10.55 -12.05
C ASP A 21 -0.92 -9.32 -11.54
N LEU A 22 -2.20 -9.22 -11.92
CA LEU A 22 -3.06 -8.08 -11.59
C LEU A 22 -4.16 -8.53 -10.63
N ARG A 23 -3.97 -8.24 -9.33
CA ARG A 23 -4.94 -8.55 -8.28
C ARG A 23 -5.63 -7.28 -7.81
N LEU A 24 -6.39 -6.68 -8.71
CA LEU A 24 -7.02 -5.37 -8.52
C LEU A 24 -8.54 -5.50 -8.37
N GLN A 25 -9.17 -4.59 -7.63
CA GLN A 25 -10.63 -4.48 -7.51
C GLN A 25 -11.18 -3.11 -7.93
N GLY A 26 -10.32 -2.09 -7.97
CA GLY A 26 -10.66 -0.73 -8.35
C GLY A 26 -10.84 -0.53 -9.86
N SER A 27 -11.41 0.63 -10.21
CA SER A 27 -11.50 1.12 -11.58
C SER A 27 -10.55 2.30 -11.79
N TYR A 28 -9.80 2.27 -12.89
CA TYR A 28 -8.77 3.27 -13.18
C TYR A 28 -9.13 4.01 -14.47
N PRO A 29 -9.64 5.25 -14.38
CA PRO A 29 -10.13 5.97 -15.54
C PRO A 29 -9.01 6.26 -16.55
N PRO A 30 -9.31 6.27 -17.86
CA PRO A 30 -8.36 6.71 -18.87
C PRO A 30 -7.92 8.15 -18.63
N ARG A 31 -6.63 8.40 -18.83
CA ARG A 31 -6.06 9.75 -18.83
C ARG A 31 -6.17 10.34 -20.23
N GLU A 32 -6.69 11.56 -20.31
CA GLU A 32 -6.69 12.36 -21.54
C GLU A 32 -5.24 12.63 -21.99
N TYR A 33 -4.40 13.06 -21.03
CA TYR A 33 -3.00 13.36 -21.25
C TYR A 33 -2.14 12.80 -20.12
N CYS A 34 -1.06 12.10 -20.46
CA CYS A 34 -0.10 11.55 -19.53
C CYS A 34 1.26 11.42 -20.24
N VAL A 35 2.30 11.99 -19.65
CA VAL A 35 3.63 12.06 -20.25
C VAL A 35 4.62 11.41 -19.30
N GLN A 36 5.54 10.62 -19.87
CA GLN A 36 6.81 10.25 -19.26
C GLN A 36 7.84 11.26 -19.75
N TYR A 37 8.41 12.07 -18.86
CA TYR A 37 9.31 13.15 -19.23
C TYR A 37 10.57 13.12 -18.37
N ASP A 38 11.72 12.91 -19.01
CA ASP A 38 13.04 12.90 -18.37
C ASP A 38 13.12 12.03 -17.11
N GLU A 39 12.46 10.86 -17.17
CA GLU A 39 12.39 9.89 -16.08
C GLU A 39 12.49 8.45 -16.63
N PRO A 40 13.16 7.53 -15.91
CA PRO A 40 13.20 6.11 -16.27
C PRO A 40 11.81 5.46 -16.31
N ASP A 41 11.68 4.36 -17.07
CA ASP A 41 10.44 3.58 -17.15
C ASP A 41 9.97 3.10 -15.76
N LEU A 42 10.90 2.78 -14.86
CA LEU A 42 10.59 2.37 -13.48
C LEU A 42 9.93 3.50 -12.68
N ASP A 43 10.55 4.69 -12.64
CA ASP A 43 10.06 5.85 -11.89
C ASP A 43 8.68 6.28 -12.42
N PHE A 44 8.51 6.25 -13.74
CA PHE A 44 7.22 6.54 -14.38
C PHE A 44 6.13 5.57 -13.95
N VAL A 45 6.42 4.26 -13.96
CA VAL A 45 5.48 3.24 -13.49
C VAL A 45 5.16 3.46 -12.01
N GLN A 46 6.18 3.60 -11.15
CA GLN A 46 6.01 3.74 -9.71
C GLN A 46 5.13 4.95 -9.36
N ARG A 47 5.40 6.14 -9.89
CA ARG A 47 4.59 7.32 -9.57
C ARG A 47 3.14 7.21 -10.06
N LEU A 48 2.89 6.47 -11.15
CA LEU A 48 1.53 6.20 -11.62
C LEU A 48 0.80 5.24 -10.69
N LEU A 49 1.45 4.17 -10.24
CA LEU A 49 0.90 3.23 -9.28
C LEU A 49 0.62 3.89 -7.94
N GLU A 50 1.57 4.67 -7.42
CA GLU A 50 1.41 5.48 -6.19
C GLU A 50 0.22 6.44 -6.29
N HIS A 51 0.03 7.07 -7.45
CA HIS A 51 -1.09 7.97 -7.67
C HIS A 51 -2.45 7.26 -7.70
N GLU A 52 -2.49 6.00 -8.13
CA GLU A 52 -3.69 5.17 -8.13
C GLU A 52 -3.86 4.32 -6.85
N GLY A 53 -2.96 4.45 -5.87
CA GLY A 53 -2.99 3.64 -4.65
C GLY A 53 -2.72 2.16 -4.90
N ILE A 54 -1.97 1.83 -5.96
CA ILE A 54 -1.59 0.46 -6.29
C ILE A 54 -0.22 0.17 -5.68
N LEU A 55 -0.15 -0.87 -4.85
CA LEU A 55 1.11 -1.42 -4.35
C LEU A 55 1.58 -2.57 -5.23
N TYR A 56 2.86 -2.91 -5.14
CA TYR A 56 3.36 -4.14 -5.73
C TYR A 56 4.33 -4.86 -4.80
N PHE A 57 4.43 -6.16 -5.01
CA PHE A 57 5.39 -7.06 -4.37
C PHE A 57 5.77 -8.17 -5.34
N PHE A 58 6.67 -9.06 -4.93
CA PHE A 58 7.12 -10.17 -5.76
C PHE A 58 6.75 -11.50 -5.12
N GLU A 59 6.19 -12.39 -5.94
CA GLU A 59 6.08 -13.81 -5.62
C GLU A 59 7.22 -14.55 -6.32
N HIS A 60 7.90 -15.42 -5.57
CA HIS A 60 9.08 -16.12 -6.02
C HIS A 60 8.79 -17.61 -6.18
N ASP A 61 9.19 -18.16 -7.32
CA ASP A 61 9.16 -19.58 -7.63
C ASP A 61 10.55 -20.01 -8.14
N ASP A 62 10.76 -21.31 -8.30
CA ASP A 62 12.03 -21.81 -8.86
C ASP A 62 12.27 -21.27 -10.29
N GLY A 63 13.36 -20.53 -10.46
CA GLY A 63 13.76 -19.94 -11.73
C GLY A 63 12.93 -18.75 -12.23
N LYS A 64 11.94 -18.26 -11.47
CA LYS A 64 11.09 -17.13 -11.90
C LYS A 64 10.60 -16.27 -10.73
N HIS A 65 10.26 -15.02 -11.02
CA HIS A 65 9.59 -14.13 -10.08
C HIS A 65 8.49 -13.36 -10.80
N THR A 66 7.34 -13.22 -10.15
CA THR A 66 6.18 -12.52 -10.71
C THR A 66 5.96 -11.23 -9.92
N LEU A 67 5.90 -10.10 -10.61
CA LEU A 67 5.47 -8.83 -10.00
C LEU A 67 3.96 -8.84 -9.81
N VAL A 68 3.48 -8.73 -8.58
CA VAL A 68 2.05 -8.71 -8.27
C VAL A 68 1.62 -7.28 -8.00
N LEU A 69 0.67 -6.75 -8.78
CA LEU A 69 0.02 -5.47 -8.54
C LEU A 69 -1.27 -5.68 -7.75
N ALA A 70 -1.42 -4.98 -6.62
CA ALA A 70 -2.57 -5.11 -5.73
C ALA A 70 -3.05 -3.73 -5.24
N ASP A 71 -4.35 -3.62 -4.94
CA ASP A 71 -4.98 -2.39 -4.45
C ASP A 71 -5.84 -2.63 -3.19
N ALA A 72 -5.77 -3.84 -2.63
CA ALA A 72 -6.53 -4.22 -1.44
C ALA A 72 -5.84 -5.32 -0.65
N MET A 73 -5.91 -5.24 0.68
CA MET A 73 -5.31 -6.24 1.57
C MET A 73 -5.93 -7.63 1.39
N SER A 74 -7.20 -7.71 0.97
CA SER A 74 -7.89 -8.97 0.63
C SER A 74 -7.29 -9.72 -0.58
N LYS A 75 -6.34 -9.11 -1.28
CA LYS A 75 -5.64 -9.68 -2.44
C LYS A 75 -4.30 -10.30 -2.05
N LEU A 76 -3.83 -10.02 -0.83
CA LEU A 76 -2.67 -10.67 -0.26
C LEU A 76 -3.04 -12.10 0.16
N LYS A 77 -2.04 -12.97 0.20
CA LYS A 77 -2.21 -14.37 0.58
C LYS A 77 -1.40 -14.67 1.83
N PRO A 78 -1.88 -15.58 2.69
CA PRO A 78 -1.07 -16.10 3.77
C PRO A 78 0.25 -16.69 3.25
N ALA A 79 1.34 -16.48 3.98
CA ALA A 79 2.62 -17.10 3.66
C ALA A 79 2.47 -18.64 3.72
N PRO A 80 2.76 -19.38 2.63
CA PRO A 80 2.54 -20.82 2.60
C PRO A 80 3.33 -21.57 3.68
N GLY A 81 2.65 -22.29 4.55
CA GLY A 81 3.26 -23.00 5.68
C GLY A 81 3.64 -22.12 6.88
N TYR A 82 3.35 -20.81 6.80
CA TYR A 82 3.60 -19.81 7.82
C TYR A 82 2.34 -18.98 8.10
N GLU A 83 1.16 -19.55 7.87
CA GLU A 83 -0.13 -18.88 8.10
C GLU A 83 -0.29 -18.49 9.57
N LYS A 84 0.38 -19.22 10.47
CA LYS A 84 0.48 -18.93 11.90
C LYS A 84 1.94 -18.96 12.35
N VAL A 85 2.41 -17.86 12.93
CA VAL A 85 3.78 -17.69 13.40
C VAL A 85 3.79 -17.49 14.91
N LEU A 86 4.61 -18.27 15.60
CA LEU A 86 4.73 -18.21 17.06
C LEU A 86 5.68 -17.09 17.47
N TYR A 87 5.32 -16.39 18.54
CA TYR A 87 6.23 -15.60 19.33
C TYR A 87 6.85 -16.45 20.45
N ASN A 88 8.17 -16.34 20.61
CA ASN A 88 8.90 -16.98 21.69
C ASN A 88 9.91 -16.00 22.29
N PHE A 89 9.68 -15.61 23.55
CA PHE A 89 10.56 -14.69 24.26
C PHE A 89 11.93 -15.33 24.49
N GLU A 90 13.02 -14.59 24.24
CA GLU A 90 14.40 -15.11 24.34
C GLU A 90 14.78 -15.65 25.73
N GLY A 91 14.07 -15.23 26.78
CA GLY A 91 14.23 -15.79 28.13
C GLY A 91 13.69 -17.22 28.30
N GLN A 92 12.96 -17.75 27.32
CA GLN A 92 12.59 -19.16 27.24
C GLN A 92 13.63 -19.92 26.41
N GLY A 93 13.99 -21.14 26.84
CA GLY A 93 15.04 -21.93 26.17
C GLY A 93 14.82 -22.02 24.66
N SER A 94 15.86 -21.73 23.87
CA SER A 94 15.79 -21.77 22.42
C SER A 94 15.41 -23.17 21.91
N ARG A 95 14.37 -23.21 21.09
CA ARG A 95 13.95 -24.40 20.34
C ARG A 95 14.60 -24.34 18.96
N ARG A 96 15.41 -25.33 18.59
CA ARG A 96 16.08 -25.35 17.27
C ARG A 96 15.20 -25.97 16.17
N ASP A 97 14.14 -26.64 16.58
CA ASP A 97 13.22 -27.41 15.75
C ASP A 97 12.04 -26.58 15.21
N VAL A 98 11.85 -25.36 15.71
CA VAL A 98 10.73 -24.49 15.33
C VAL A 98 11.23 -23.08 15.04
N GLU A 99 10.68 -22.47 13.99
CA GLU A 99 10.90 -21.06 13.67
C GLU A 99 9.91 -20.17 14.42
N TYR A 100 10.39 -19.03 14.91
CA TYR A 100 9.58 -18.13 15.73
C TYR A 100 10.09 -16.68 15.65
N ILE A 101 9.23 -15.75 16.05
CA ILE A 101 9.57 -14.35 16.30
C ILE A 101 10.05 -14.23 17.75
N THR A 102 11.19 -13.57 17.97
CA THR A 102 11.78 -13.32 19.29
C THR A 102 11.55 -11.91 19.80
N GLU A 103 11.51 -10.93 18.88
CA GLU A 103 11.25 -9.54 19.21
C GLU A 103 10.02 -9.05 18.46
N TRP A 104 9.17 -8.30 19.16
CA TRP A 104 7.97 -7.70 18.62
C TRP A 104 7.78 -6.32 19.24
N ILE A 105 7.99 -5.28 18.44
CA ILE A 105 8.05 -3.89 18.88
C ILE A 105 6.99 -3.08 18.13
N PRO A 106 5.76 -2.98 18.67
CA PRO A 106 4.75 -2.10 18.12
C PRO A 106 5.15 -0.64 18.32
N GLY A 107 5.16 0.12 17.23
CA GLY A 107 5.42 1.55 17.20
C GLY A 107 4.20 2.31 16.67
N SER A 108 3.96 3.48 17.26
CA SER A 108 2.91 4.40 16.82
C SER A 108 3.46 5.79 16.53
N SER A 109 2.94 6.47 15.50
CA SER A 109 3.30 7.85 15.17
C SER A 109 2.06 8.72 14.93
N VAL A 110 2.07 9.96 15.40
CA VAL A 110 0.96 10.89 15.14
C VAL A 110 0.90 11.21 13.65
N ARG A 111 -0.29 11.07 13.05
CA ARG A 111 -0.55 11.36 11.64
C ARG A 111 -1.81 12.20 11.47
N PRO A 112 -1.87 13.08 10.47
CA PRO A 112 -3.10 13.75 10.08
C PRO A 112 -4.27 12.78 9.87
N GLY A 113 -5.44 13.17 10.35
CA GLY A 113 -6.69 12.43 10.21
C GLY A 113 -7.43 12.73 8.91
N ALA A 114 -7.03 13.78 8.20
CA ALA A 114 -7.68 14.23 6.98
C ALA A 114 -6.69 14.66 5.90
N TYR A 115 -7.11 14.49 4.65
CA TYR A 115 -6.46 15.02 3.46
C TYR A 115 -7.49 15.77 2.62
N ALA A 116 -7.14 16.97 2.20
CA ALA A 116 -7.98 17.83 1.37
C ALA A 116 -7.17 18.40 0.21
N HIS A 117 -7.81 18.54 -0.94
CA HIS A 117 -7.20 19.15 -2.12
C HIS A 117 -8.24 19.74 -3.05
N THR A 118 -7.79 20.60 -3.94
CA THR A 118 -8.64 21.20 -4.97
C THR A 118 -7.87 21.34 -6.28
N ASP A 119 -8.60 21.57 -7.37
CA ASP A 119 -8.05 21.87 -8.68
C ASP A 119 -8.89 22.92 -9.39
N TYR A 120 -8.52 23.26 -10.63
CA TYR A 120 -9.25 24.22 -11.44
C TYR A 120 -9.47 23.71 -12.87
N ASP A 121 -10.74 23.71 -13.30
CA ASP A 121 -11.13 23.41 -14.67
C ASP A 121 -11.49 24.71 -15.41
N PHE A 122 -10.67 25.09 -16.40
CA PHE A 122 -10.91 26.28 -17.21
C PHE A 122 -12.17 26.18 -18.08
N THR A 123 -12.66 24.97 -18.37
CA THR A 123 -13.92 24.76 -19.10
C THR A 123 -15.14 24.92 -18.20
N LYS A 124 -14.95 24.81 -16.87
CA LYS A 124 -15.99 25.00 -15.85
C LYS A 124 -15.47 25.89 -14.71
N PRO A 125 -15.20 27.19 -14.93
CA PRO A 125 -14.51 28.04 -13.95
C PRO A 125 -15.21 28.20 -12.59
N GLY A 126 -16.52 27.95 -12.52
CA GLY A 126 -17.32 28.03 -11.29
C GLY A 126 -17.57 26.67 -10.62
N ALA A 127 -16.96 25.58 -11.10
CA ALA A 127 -17.11 24.27 -10.47
C ALA A 127 -16.37 24.23 -9.13
N ASP A 128 -17.02 23.65 -8.11
CA ASP A 128 -16.36 23.31 -6.85
C ASP A 128 -15.66 21.94 -6.99
N LEU A 129 -14.34 21.99 -7.11
CA LEU A 129 -13.46 20.81 -7.19
C LEU A 129 -12.78 20.51 -5.86
N MET A 130 -13.26 21.08 -4.75
CA MET A 130 -12.78 20.71 -3.43
C MET A 130 -13.16 19.26 -3.11
N ALA A 131 -12.16 18.45 -2.80
CA ALA A 131 -12.32 17.07 -2.39
C ALA A 131 -11.61 16.81 -1.06
N LYS A 132 -12.21 15.98 -0.20
CA LYS A 132 -11.72 15.74 1.15
C LYS A 132 -12.02 14.32 1.62
N SER A 133 -11.05 13.68 2.24
CA SER A 133 -11.22 12.43 2.97
C SER A 133 -10.79 12.62 4.43
N ALA A 134 -11.61 12.16 5.37
CA ALA A 134 -11.34 12.29 6.80
C ALA A 134 -11.72 11.01 7.56
N GLN A 135 -10.75 10.44 8.26
CA GLN A 135 -10.92 9.31 9.17
C GLN A 135 -9.82 9.39 10.25
N PRO A 136 -9.96 10.30 11.23
CA PRO A 136 -8.98 10.45 12.29
C PRO A 136 -8.94 9.21 13.19
N PHE A 137 -7.76 8.88 13.69
CA PHE A 137 -7.60 7.90 14.78
C PHE A 137 -8.17 8.44 16.09
N SER A 138 -8.31 7.59 17.11
CA SER A 138 -8.94 7.94 18.38
C SER A 138 -8.06 8.77 19.33
N HIS A 139 -6.77 8.96 19.02
CA HIS A 139 -5.86 9.69 19.89
C HIS A 139 -6.05 11.22 19.78
N LYS A 140 -5.66 11.96 20.83
CA LYS A 140 -5.89 13.40 20.97
C LYS A 140 -5.43 14.24 19.77
N GLU A 141 -4.24 13.96 19.24
CA GLU A 141 -3.62 14.74 18.17
C GLU A 141 -3.96 14.23 16.75
N ALA A 142 -5.07 13.50 16.57
CA ALA A 142 -5.45 12.89 15.29
C ALA A 142 -6.21 13.83 14.34
N ALA A 143 -6.63 15.01 14.80
CA ALA A 143 -7.52 15.90 14.04
C ALA A 143 -6.82 16.73 12.94
N GLY A 144 -5.49 16.59 12.77
CA GLY A 144 -4.74 17.35 11.76
C GLY A 144 -5.21 17.07 10.34
N GLU A 145 -5.09 18.07 9.47
CA GLU A 145 -5.43 17.98 8.04
C GLU A 145 -4.23 18.41 7.19
N ASN A 146 -3.95 17.66 6.13
CA ASN A 146 -3.04 18.07 5.07
C ASN A 146 -3.84 18.64 3.89
N TYR A 147 -3.46 19.83 3.43
CA TYR A 147 -4.06 20.46 2.26
C TYR A 147 -3.05 20.57 1.12
N ARG A 148 -3.50 20.33 -0.12
CA ARG A 148 -2.67 20.51 -1.33
C ARG A 148 -3.44 21.11 -2.50
N GLN A 149 -2.72 21.84 -3.33
CA GLN A 149 -3.16 22.29 -4.66
C GLN A 149 -1.95 22.28 -5.60
N PRO A 150 -2.06 21.74 -6.84
CA PRO A 150 -3.25 21.15 -7.46
C PRO A 150 -3.55 19.72 -6.99
N GLY A 151 -4.80 19.28 -7.21
CA GLY A 151 -5.33 17.96 -6.84
C GLY A 151 -5.31 16.90 -7.96
N ALA A 152 -4.88 17.28 -9.16
CA ALA A 152 -4.75 16.42 -10.35
C ALA A 152 -6.05 15.69 -10.73
N HIS A 153 -7.20 16.38 -10.63
CA HIS A 153 -8.51 15.87 -11.02
C HIS A 153 -9.41 17.00 -11.54
N LEU A 154 -10.31 16.69 -12.47
CA LEU A 154 -11.32 17.62 -13.00
C LEU A 154 -12.75 17.17 -12.66
N GLU A 155 -12.88 16.09 -11.89
CA GLU A 155 -14.15 15.53 -11.43
C GLU A 155 -14.09 15.30 -9.92
N THR A 156 -15.08 15.78 -9.19
CA THR A 156 -15.13 15.69 -7.71
C THR A 156 -15.04 14.24 -7.21
N GLY A 157 -15.75 13.30 -7.84
CA GLY A 157 -15.70 11.89 -7.43
C GLY A 157 -14.31 11.25 -7.58
N ARG A 158 -13.54 11.69 -8.60
CA ARG A 158 -12.13 11.30 -8.72
C ARG A 158 -11.27 11.98 -7.66
N GLY A 159 -11.54 13.26 -7.37
CA GLY A 159 -10.92 13.99 -6.28
C GLY A 159 -11.09 13.30 -4.93
N ASP A 160 -12.29 12.81 -4.61
CA ASP A 160 -12.58 12.12 -3.34
C ASP A 160 -11.79 10.81 -3.22
N SER A 161 -11.74 10.05 -4.33
CA SER A 161 -10.96 8.80 -4.40
C SER A 161 -9.47 9.06 -4.17
N LEU A 162 -8.91 10.09 -4.80
CA LEU A 162 -7.52 10.50 -4.60
C LEU A 162 -7.25 11.01 -3.18
N ALA A 163 -8.18 11.76 -2.58
CA ALA A 163 -8.06 12.22 -1.21
C ALA A 163 -8.04 11.03 -0.22
N ALA A 164 -8.83 9.98 -0.48
CA ALA A 164 -8.82 8.76 0.30
C ALA A 164 -7.46 8.03 0.20
N ILE A 165 -6.93 7.85 -1.02
CA ILE A 165 -5.61 7.23 -1.24
C ILE A 165 -4.52 8.00 -0.48
N ARG A 166 -4.48 9.32 -0.58
CA ARG A 166 -3.46 10.15 0.11
C ARG A 166 -3.61 10.13 1.62
N ARG A 167 -4.84 10.12 2.14
CA ARG A 167 -5.07 9.95 3.58
C ARG A 167 -4.54 8.58 4.04
N GLU A 168 -4.88 7.51 3.34
CA GLU A 168 -4.44 6.15 3.67
C GLU A 168 -2.92 6.00 3.59
N GLU A 169 -2.28 6.56 2.58
CA GLU A 169 -0.81 6.65 2.44
C GLU A 169 -0.17 7.29 3.67
N ILE A 170 -0.67 8.47 4.09
CA ILE A 170 -0.16 9.19 5.27
C ILE A 170 -0.39 8.37 6.56
N GLN A 171 -1.52 7.67 6.64
CA GLN A 171 -1.91 6.90 7.82
C GLN A 171 -1.30 5.49 7.88
N ALA A 172 -0.79 4.94 6.78
CA ALA A 172 -0.22 3.60 6.70
C ALA A 172 0.98 3.37 7.63
N VAL A 173 1.62 4.45 8.07
CA VAL A 173 2.75 4.42 9.01
C VAL A 173 2.36 4.77 10.44
N HIS A 174 1.06 4.99 10.71
CA HIS A 174 0.54 5.31 12.04
C HIS A 174 0.85 4.19 13.03
N GLN A 175 0.58 2.94 12.65
CA GLN A 175 0.92 1.74 13.41
C GLN A 175 1.83 0.86 12.57
N ARG A 176 3.07 0.65 13.03
CA ARG A 176 4.02 -0.25 12.41
C ARG A 176 4.71 -1.07 13.47
N ILE A 177 5.06 -2.29 13.12
CA ILE A 177 5.67 -3.22 14.05
C ILE A 177 7.01 -3.64 13.49
N ALA A 178 8.05 -3.50 14.29
CA ALA A 178 9.34 -4.11 14.01
C ALA A 178 9.36 -5.49 14.67
N ALA A 179 9.69 -6.52 13.90
CA ALA A 179 9.77 -7.89 14.37
C ALA A 179 11.11 -8.51 13.98
N VAL A 180 11.68 -9.32 14.86
CA VAL A 180 12.91 -10.08 14.64
C VAL A 180 12.65 -11.53 14.98
N GLY A 181 13.22 -12.45 14.21
CA GLY A 181 13.02 -13.89 14.43
C GLY A 181 13.80 -14.76 13.46
N THR A 182 13.55 -16.06 13.56
CA THR A 182 14.16 -17.10 12.71
C THR A 182 13.25 -17.56 11.57
N VAL A 183 12.12 -16.88 11.37
CA VAL A 183 11.09 -17.23 10.39
C VAL A 183 11.60 -16.95 8.97
N ARG A 184 11.64 -17.99 8.14
CA ARG A 184 12.26 -17.93 6.80
C ARG A 184 11.27 -17.75 5.66
N GLY A 185 10.00 -18.10 5.87
CA GLY A 185 8.99 -18.09 4.81
C GLY A 185 8.15 -16.82 4.69
N LEU A 186 8.39 -15.80 5.53
CA LEU A 186 7.71 -14.51 5.39
C LEU A 186 8.41 -13.64 4.34
N TYR A 187 7.62 -12.89 3.57
CA TYR A 187 8.11 -11.99 2.53
C TYR A 187 7.18 -10.77 2.40
N SER A 188 7.62 -9.73 1.68
CA SER A 188 6.78 -8.55 1.45
C SER A 188 5.54 -8.93 0.62
N GLY A 189 4.34 -8.57 1.10
CA GLY A 189 3.08 -8.86 0.42
C GLY A 189 2.42 -10.19 0.79
N CYS A 190 2.96 -10.94 1.76
CA CYS A 190 2.23 -12.03 2.40
C CYS A 190 1.50 -11.56 3.66
N THR A 191 0.55 -12.35 4.13
CA THR A 191 -0.03 -12.21 5.47
C THR A 191 0.37 -13.37 6.40
N PHE A 192 0.32 -13.15 7.70
CA PHE A 192 0.44 -14.22 8.70
C PHE A 192 -0.29 -13.84 9.99
N LYS A 193 -0.68 -14.83 10.79
CA LYS A 193 -1.22 -14.61 12.14
C LYS A 193 -0.13 -14.76 13.19
N LEU A 194 0.09 -13.72 14.00
CA LEU A 194 0.93 -13.82 15.19
C LEU A 194 0.19 -14.59 16.30
N ASP A 195 0.92 -15.42 17.03
CA ASP A 195 0.39 -16.14 18.18
C ASP A 195 1.38 -16.18 19.35
N SER A 196 0.86 -16.41 20.56
CA SER A 196 1.63 -16.51 21.81
C SER A 196 2.39 -15.24 22.24
N PHE A 197 2.06 -14.06 21.70
CA PHE A 197 2.56 -12.80 22.22
C PHE A 197 1.82 -12.40 23.52
N PRO A 198 2.53 -11.95 24.59
CA PRO A 198 1.90 -11.66 25.89
C PRO A 198 0.76 -10.62 25.87
N ARG A 199 0.80 -9.67 24.94
CA ARG A 199 -0.28 -8.69 24.76
C ARG A 199 -1.30 -9.25 23.76
N GLU A 200 -2.46 -9.69 24.26
CA GLU A 200 -3.43 -10.46 23.47
C GLU A 200 -3.88 -9.77 22.17
N ASP A 201 -4.05 -8.44 22.18
CA ASP A 201 -4.47 -7.67 21.01
C ASP A 201 -3.46 -7.68 19.85
N GLN A 202 -2.22 -8.12 20.08
CA GLN A 202 -1.23 -8.30 19.01
C GLN A 202 -1.33 -9.68 18.36
N ASN A 203 -2.10 -10.63 18.89
CA ASN A 203 -2.21 -11.98 18.31
C ASN A 203 -3.27 -12.01 17.19
N GLN A 204 -3.03 -11.22 16.15
CA GLN A 204 -3.91 -11.00 15.01
C GLN A 204 -3.19 -11.27 13.67
N GLU A 205 -3.89 -11.05 12.57
CA GLU A 205 -3.32 -11.11 11.22
C GLU A 205 -2.55 -9.83 10.91
N TYR A 206 -1.39 -9.98 10.27
CA TYR A 206 -0.48 -8.94 9.80
C TYR A 206 -0.11 -9.15 8.34
#